data_AF-A0A938MK66-F1
#
_entry.id   AF-A0A938MK66-F1
#
_cell.length_a   1.000
_cell.length_b   1.000
_cell.length_c   1.000
_cell.angle_alpha   90.00
_cell.angle_beta   90.00
_cell.angle_gamma   90.00
#
_symmetry.space_group_name_H-M   'P 1'
#
loop_
_entity.id
_entity.type
_entity.pdbx_description
1 polymer ?
#
loop_
_entity_poly.entity_id
_entity_poly.type
_entity_poly.pdbx_seq_one_letter_code
_entity_poly.pdbx_strand_id
1 'polypeptide(L)'
;MRQAPRWTCFLAAGMLTASILAAAEKVETRDGLSLHVSGDGGIERVVAGGTTWRSGDNRACGLRVREYGSQEWTALRGSAQRSGKAVIVNAAAKELGLSVTATFTPHDDRIEIDGALMDERKTERSAEVSLVLPAQAPGAHWWLDIAESVDLEAAQAKPPSPLAAADGPYAL
;
A
#
# COMPACT_ATOMS: atom_id res chain seq x y z
N MET A 1 -10.64 -19.86 65.62
CA MET A 1 -9.16 -19.98 65.71
C MET A 1 -8.76 -21.21 64.88
N ARG A 2 -7.91 -21.19 63.86
CA ARG A 2 -7.05 -20.18 63.20
C ARG A 2 -6.93 -20.59 61.72
N GLN A 3 -6.81 -19.58 60.86
CA GLN A 3 -6.35 -19.70 59.47
C GLN A 3 -4.94 -20.33 59.41
N ALA A 4 -4.64 -21.03 58.32
CA ALA A 4 -3.29 -21.14 57.80
C ALA A 4 -3.27 -20.54 56.37
N PRO A 5 -2.36 -19.61 56.05
CA PRO A 5 -2.28 -18.98 54.75
C PRO A 5 -1.51 -19.88 53.78
N ARG A 6 -2.06 -20.12 52.59
CA ARG A 6 -1.26 -20.64 51.46
C ARG A 6 -0.89 -19.48 50.55
N TRP A 7 0.41 -19.33 50.37
CA TRP A 7 1.05 -18.35 49.52
C TRP A 7 0.91 -18.77 48.04
N THR A 8 0.43 -17.82 47.25
CA THR A 8 0.77 -17.43 45.87
C THR A 8 1.54 -18.40 44.96
N CYS A 9 1.00 -18.63 43.75
CA CYS A 9 1.76 -18.51 42.50
C CYS A 9 0.91 -17.73 41.49
N PHE A 10 1.24 -16.45 41.28
CA PHE A 10 0.82 -15.73 40.09
C PHE A 10 1.59 -16.33 38.91
N LEU A 11 0.93 -17.08 38.04
CA LEU A 11 1.43 -17.25 36.68
C LEU A 11 1.16 -15.93 35.96
N ALA A 12 2.17 -15.07 35.89
CA ALA A 12 2.16 -14.01 34.90
C ALA A 12 2.24 -14.69 33.53
N ALA A 13 1.11 -14.80 32.85
CA ALA A 13 1.06 -15.13 31.43
C ALA A 13 1.67 -13.94 30.68
N GLY A 14 3.00 -13.93 30.60
CA GLY A 14 3.74 -13.05 29.71
C GLY A 14 3.29 -13.39 28.30
N MET A 15 2.40 -12.57 27.76
CA MET A 15 2.02 -12.56 26.36
C MET A 15 3.29 -12.17 25.59
N LEU A 16 4.07 -13.18 25.20
CA LEU A 16 5.20 -13.01 24.31
C LEU A 16 4.59 -12.64 22.95
N THR A 17 4.37 -11.34 22.72
CA THR A 17 4.12 -10.83 21.37
C THR A 17 5.44 -10.98 20.61
N ALA A 18 5.67 -12.17 20.07
CA ALA A 18 6.64 -12.37 19.02
C ALA A 18 6.14 -11.52 17.84
N SER A 19 6.77 -10.37 17.63
CA SER A 19 6.63 -9.61 16.39
C SER A 19 7.22 -10.47 15.29
N ILE A 20 6.39 -11.29 14.66
CA ILE A 20 6.73 -11.94 13.41
C ILE A 20 6.92 -10.78 12.43
N LEU A 21 8.17 -10.47 12.09
CA LEU A 21 8.45 -9.68 10.90
C LEU A 21 7.89 -10.49 9.73
N ALA A 22 6.69 -10.15 9.29
CA ALA A 22 6.12 -10.71 8.09
C ALA A 22 7.11 -10.42 6.96
N ALA A 23 7.66 -11.49 6.37
CA ALA A 23 8.58 -11.37 5.25
C ALA A 23 7.88 -10.67 4.10
N ALA A 24 8.64 -9.94 3.28
CA ALA A 24 8.07 -9.29 2.11
C ALA A 24 7.43 -10.33 1.17
N GLU A 25 6.20 -10.07 0.76
CA GLU A 25 5.40 -10.89 -0.12
C GLU A 25 5.61 -10.49 -1.58
N LYS A 26 5.95 -11.46 -2.44
CA LYS A 26 6.12 -11.23 -3.89
C LYS A 26 4.80 -11.47 -4.66
N VAL A 27 4.37 -10.51 -5.45
CA VAL A 27 3.33 -10.65 -6.47
C VAL A 27 4.02 -10.62 -7.83
N GLU A 28 3.79 -11.62 -8.67
CA GLU A 28 4.52 -11.80 -9.93
C GLU A 28 3.60 -12.30 -11.05
N THR A 29 3.73 -11.68 -12.21
CA THR A 29 3.06 -12.03 -13.47
C THR A 29 3.90 -13.05 -14.25
N ARG A 30 3.34 -13.57 -15.34
CA ARG A 30 4.02 -14.55 -16.19
C ARG A 30 5.18 -13.93 -16.99
N ASP A 31 5.05 -12.68 -17.38
CA ASP A 31 6.06 -11.95 -18.17
C ASP A 31 7.21 -11.36 -17.32
N GLY A 32 7.17 -11.55 -15.99
CA GLY A 32 8.24 -11.18 -15.07
C GLY A 32 8.07 -9.80 -14.41
N LEU A 33 6.95 -9.10 -14.62
CA LEU A 33 6.56 -7.99 -13.76
C LEU A 33 6.35 -8.50 -12.34
N SER A 34 7.01 -7.89 -11.35
CA SER A 34 6.77 -8.24 -9.95
C SER A 34 6.87 -7.06 -8.98
N LEU A 35 6.03 -7.14 -7.94
CA LEU A 35 6.02 -6.24 -6.79
C LEU A 35 6.42 -7.03 -5.55
N HIS A 36 7.30 -6.47 -4.72
CA HIS A 36 7.58 -6.98 -3.39
C HIS A 36 6.93 -6.06 -2.36
N VAL A 37 5.91 -6.58 -1.69
CA VAL A 37 5.12 -5.91 -0.66
C VAL A 37 5.73 -6.24 0.70
N SER A 38 6.19 -5.26 1.47
CA SER A 38 6.69 -5.50 2.83
C SER A 38 5.58 -6.01 3.74
N GLY A 39 5.96 -6.64 4.85
CA GLY A 39 5.01 -7.16 5.83
C GLY A 39 4.05 -6.11 6.42
N ASP A 40 4.39 -4.83 6.36
CA ASP A 40 3.56 -3.70 6.80
C ASP A 40 2.74 -3.03 5.68
N GLY A 41 2.77 -3.57 4.45
CA GLY A 41 2.01 -3.08 3.30
C GLY A 41 2.71 -2.01 2.45
N GLY A 42 3.97 -1.70 2.74
CA GLY A 42 4.82 -0.89 1.86
C GLY A 42 5.24 -1.65 0.60
N ILE A 43 5.77 -0.92 -0.40
CA ILE A 43 6.35 -1.52 -1.61
C ILE A 43 7.86 -1.33 -1.58
N GLU A 44 8.60 -2.42 -1.40
CA GLU A 44 10.07 -2.38 -1.26
C GLU A 44 10.79 -2.47 -2.59
N ARG A 45 10.18 -3.15 -3.57
CA ARG A 45 10.81 -3.44 -4.86
C ARG A 45 9.78 -3.59 -5.96
N VAL A 46 10.16 -3.11 -7.13
CA VAL A 46 9.46 -3.35 -8.41
C VAL A 46 10.46 -3.94 -9.38
N VAL A 47 10.07 -4.97 -10.11
CA VAL A 47 10.84 -5.53 -11.23
C VAL A 47 9.97 -5.45 -12.47
N ALA A 48 10.46 -4.83 -13.54
CA ALA A 48 9.79 -4.81 -14.83
C ALA A 48 10.81 -4.69 -15.96
N GLY A 49 10.60 -5.42 -17.06
CA GLY A 49 11.49 -5.38 -18.22
C GLY A 49 12.95 -5.72 -17.91
N GLY A 50 13.20 -6.59 -16.92
CA GLY A 50 14.54 -6.94 -16.44
C GLY A 50 15.20 -5.89 -15.53
N THR A 51 14.59 -4.72 -15.37
CA THR A 51 15.06 -3.68 -14.45
C THR A 51 14.46 -3.90 -13.06
N THR A 52 15.27 -3.66 -12.03
CA THR A 52 14.85 -3.72 -10.63
C THR A 52 15.00 -2.36 -9.98
N TRP A 53 13.94 -1.84 -9.40
CA TRP A 53 13.97 -0.64 -8.56
C TRP A 53 13.64 -0.96 -7.11
N ARG A 54 14.24 -0.23 -6.18
CA ARG A 54 14.12 -0.46 -4.73
C ARG A 54 13.80 0.85 -4.01
N SER A 55 12.95 0.77 -2.99
CA SER A 55 12.59 1.93 -2.16
C SER A 55 13.75 2.46 -1.32
N GLY A 56 14.78 1.63 -1.05
CA GLY A 56 15.74 1.92 0.00
C GLY A 56 15.04 2.05 1.35
N ASP A 57 15.49 2.99 2.19
CA ASP A 57 14.85 3.31 3.48
C ASP A 57 13.57 4.16 3.34
N ASN A 58 13.14 4.46 2.10
CA ASN A 58 11.98 5.29 1.85
C ASN A 58 10.67 4.56 2.19
N ARG A 59 10.23 4.75 3.44
CA ARG A 59 8.93 4.29 3.95
C ARG A 59 7.73 5.01 3.32
N ALA A 60 7.89 5.81 2.26
CA ALA A 60 6.77 6.39 1.53
C ALA A 60 6.24 5.51 0.38
N CYS A 61 6.95 4.46 -0.02
CA CYS A 61 6.49 3.57 -1.10
C CYS A 61 5.35 2.65 -0.65
N GLY A 62 4.34 2.45 -1.48
CA GLY A 62 3.08 1.77 -1.17
C GLY A 62 1.89 2.71 -1.10
N LEU A 63 0.83 2.29 -0.43
CA LEU A 63 -0.41 3.07 -0.35
C LEU A 63 -0.23 4.28 0.57
N ARG A 64 -0.80 5.41 0.14
CA ARG A 64 -0.89 6.64 0.91
C ARG A 64 -2.25 7.29 0.67
N VAL A 65 -2.67 8.12 1.61
CA VAL A 65 -3.95 8.81 1.57
C VAL A 65 -3.77 10.26 1.99
N ARG A 66 -4.64 11.13 1.50
CA ARG A 66 -4.82 12.49 2.02
C ARG A 66 -6.29 12.87 1.99
N GLU A 67 -6.69 13.78 2.86
CA GLU A 67 -7.99 14.43 2.71
C GLU A 67 -7.98 15.35 1.49
N TYR A 68 -9.11 15.44 0.80
CA TYR A 68 -9.23 16.28 -0.40
C TYR A 68 -8.94 17.74 -0.06
N GLY A 69 -8.08 18.38 -0.86
CA GLY A 69 -7.59 19.73 -0.62
C GLY A 69 -6.38 19.83 0.32
N SER A 70 -6.04 18.77 1.06
CA SER A 70 -4.79 18.71 1.83
C SER A 70 -3.57 18.58 0.91
N GLN A 71 -2.46 19.18 1.32
CA GLN A 71 -1.16 18.97 0.67
C GLN A 71 -0.37 17.82 1.31
N GLU A 72 -0.78 17.40 2.50
CA GLU A 72 -0.06 16.40 3.29
C GLU A 72 -0.55 15.00 2.95
N TRP A 73 0.38 14.13 2.55
CA TRP A 73 0.14 12.72 2.32
C TRP A 73 0.52 11.90 3.54
N THR A 74 -0.35 11.00 3.96
CA THR A 74 -0.09 10.05 5.02
C THR A 74 0.07 8.65 4.47
N ALA A 75 1.17 7.97 4.83
CA ALA A 75 1.39 6.58 4.44
C ALA A 75 0.39 5.65 5.14
N LEU A 76 -0.22 4.74 4.39
CA LEU A 76 -1.06 3.68 4.93
C LEU A 76 -0.18 2.48 5.27
N ARG A 77 -0.17 2.09 6.55
CA ARG A 77 0.61 0.94 7.04
C ARG A 77 -0.24 0.02 7.89
N GLY A 78 0.14 -1.25 7.94
CA GLY A 78 -0.55 -2.25 8.73
C GLY A 78 0.06 -3.63 8.54
N SER A 79 -0.62 -4.49 7.78
CA SER A 79 -0.20 -5.86 7.53
C SER A 79 -0.40 -6.24 6.07
N ALA A 80 0.54 -7.00 5.52
CA ALA A 80 0.42 -7.69 4.25
C ALA A 80 0.41 -9.20 4.48
N GLN A 81 -0.49 -9.91 3.80
CA GLN A 81 -0.63 -11.36 3.92
C GLN A 81 -0.90 -11.97 2.55
N ARG A 82 -0.23 -13.08 2.25
CA ARG A 82 -0.52 -13.87 1.05
C ARG A 82 -1.85 -14.59 1.18
N SER A 83 -2.65 -14.54 0.12
CA SER A 83 -3.86 -15.34 -0.08
C SER A 83 -3.80 -15.98 -1.46
N GLY A 84 -3.35 -17.24 -1.51
CA GLY A 84 -3.06 -17.92 -2.78
C GLY A 84 -1.94 -17.20 -3.57
N LYS A 85 -2.26 -16.75 -4.78
CA LYS A 85 -1.34 -15.93 -5.60
C LYS A 85 -1.43 -14.43 -5.30
N ALA A 86 -2.50 -14.00 -4.64
CA ALA A 86 -2.72 -12.60 -4.32
C ALA A 86 -2.04 -12.22 -3.00
N VAL A 87 -1.82 -10.92 -2.82
CA VAL A 87 -1.39 -10.34 -1.54
C VAL A 87 -2.44 -9.34 -1.09
N ILE A 88 -2.93 -9.52 0.14
CA ILE A 88 -3.92 -8.65 0.75
C ILE A 88 -3.19 -7.75 1.75
N VAL A 89 -3.35 -6.44 1.57
CA VAL A 89 -2.85 -5.41 2.47
C VAL A 89 -4.01 -4.82 3.24
N ASN A 90 -3.95 -4.92 4.56
CA ASN A 90 -4.86 -4.21 5.47
C ASN A 90 -4.04 -3.13 6.18
N ALA A 91 -4.35 -1.87 5.92
CA ALA A 91 -3.58 -0.72 6.37
C ALA A 91 -4.48 0.40 6.90
N ALA A 92 -3.94 1.27 7.75
CA ALA A 92 -4.69 2.40 8.30
C ALA A 92 -3.83 3.65 8.45
N ALA A 93 -4.50 4.79 8.36
CA ALA A 93 -4.03 6.13 8.67
C ALA A 93 -4.81 6.57 9.93
N LYS A 94 -4.28 6.24 11.12
CA LYS A 94 -5.02 6.33 12.39
C LYS A 94 -5.34 7.78 12.77
N GLU A 95 -4.39 8.68 12.52
CA GLU A 95 -4.52 10.12 12.67
C GLU A 95 -5.60 10.73 11.77
N LEU A 96 -5.87 10.10 10.62
CA LEU A 96 -7.00 10.46 9.76
C LEU A 96 -8.27 9.64 10.07
N GLY A 97 -8.18 8.52 10.77
CA GLY A 97 -9.32 7.61 10.99
C GLY A 97 -9.80 6.95 9.69
N LEU A 98 -8.87 6.63 8.80
CA LEU A 98 -9.12 5.95 7.53
C LEU A 98 -8.44 4.59 7.54
N SER A 99 -9.12 3.56 7.04
CA SER A 99 -8.53 2.24 6.78
C SER A 99 -8.74 1.82 5.33
N VAL A 100 -7.77 1.06 4.82
CA VAL A 100 -7.77 0.52 3.47
C VAL A 100 -7.51 -0.97 3.51
N THR A 101 -8.32 -1.70 2.76
CA THR A 101 -8.00 -3.06 2.33
C THR A 101 -7.71 -3.01 0.83
N ALA A 102 -6.53 -3.47 0.43
CA ALA A 102 -6.13 -3.57 -0.97
C ALA A 102 -5.67 -4.99 -1.31
N THR A 103 -6.10 -5.53 -2.45
CA THR A 103 -5.72 -6.86 -2.92
C THR A 103 -4.94 -6.73 -4.22
N PHE A 104 -3.71 -7.23 -4.21
CA PHE A 104 -2.82 -7.28 -5.37
C PHE A 104 -2.92 -8.66 -6.00
N THR A 105 -3.54 -8.74 -7.18
CA THR A 105 -3.79 -9.99 -7.89
C THR A 105 -2.94 -10.06 -9.15
N PRO A 106 -2.04 -11.05 -9.29
CA PRO A 106 -1.28 -11.21 -10.51
C PRO A 106 -2.15 -11.87 -11.59
N HIS A 107 -2.12 -11.29 -12.79
CA HIS A 107 -2.55 -11.88 -14.05
C HIS A 107 -1.32 -12.22 -14.90
N ASP A 108 -1.54 -12.66 -16.14
CA ASP A 108 -0.43 -13.06 -17.02
C ASP A 108 0.49 -11.89 -17.39
N ASP A 109 -0.06 -10.68 -17.56
CA ASP A 109 0.59 -9.48 -18.10
C ASP A 109 0.42 -8.22 -17.24
N ARG A 110 -0.28 -8.33 -16.09
CA ARG A 110 -0.55 -7.19 -15.20
C ARG A 110 -0.72 -7.63 -13.76
N ILE A 111 -0.59 -6.67 -12.86
CA ILE A 111 -1.02 -6.82 -11.46
C ILE A 111 -2.23 -5.91 -11.28
N GLU A 112 -3.37 -6.52 -10.98
CA GLU A 112 -4.61 -5.83 -10.66
C GLU A 112 -4.62 -5.46 -9.18
N ILE A 113 -5.14 -4.28 -8.86
CA ILE A 113 -5.19 -3.77 -7.49
C ILE A 113 -6.62 -3.31 -7.21
N ASP A 114 -7.34 -4.11 -6.44
CA ASP A 114 -8.66 -3.76 -5.93
C ASP A 114 -8.53 -3.18 -4.52
N GLY A 115 -9.14 -2.03 -4.28
CA GLY A 115 -9.06 -1.33 -3.01
C GLY A 115 -10.42 -0.93 -2.48
N ALA A 116 -10.59 -1.00 -1.16
CA ALA A 116 -11.71 -0.42 -0.43
C ALA A 116 -11.16 0.52 0.65
N LEU A 117 -11.62 1.78 0.63
CA LEU A 117 -11.35 2.79 1.65
C LEU A 117 -12.55 2.89 2.60
N MET A 118 -12.30 2.86 3.90
CA MET A 118 -13.31 2.97 4.95
C MET A 118 -13.03 4.18 5.84
N ASP A 119 -14.07 4.98 6.09
CA ASP A 119 -14.04 6.02 7.11
C ASP A 119 -14.48 5.45 8.47
N GLU A 120 -13.56 5.42 9.42
CA GLU A 120 -13.81 4.94 10.79
C GLU A 120 -14.50 5.99 11.67
N ARG A 121 -14.44 7.27 11.28
CA ARG A 121 -15.11 8.38 11.98
C ARG A 121 -16.56 8.56 11.57
N LYS A 122 -16.99 7.91 10.49
CA LYS A 122 -18.35 7.99 9.93
C LYS A 122 -18.76 9.43 9.61
N THR A 123 -17.80 10.20 9.08
CA THR A 123 -18.00 11.59 8.66
C THR A 123 -18.11 11.64 7.14
N GLU A 124 -18.92 12.54 6.61
CA GLU A 124 -18.90 12.77 5.16
C GLU A 124 -17.63 13.56 4.81
N ARG A 125 -16.73 12.93 4.04
CA ARG A 125 -15.48 13.54 3.61
C ARG A 125 -14.98 12.91 2.33
N SER A 126 -14.16 13.67 1.61
CA SER A 126 -13.47 13.22 0.41
C SER A 126 -12.00 12.97 0.73
N ALA A 127 -11.46 11.88 0.19
CA ALA A 127 -10.06 11.53 0.34
C ALA A 127 -9.50 11.03 -0.99
N GLU A 128 -8.21 11.24 -1.19
CA GLU A 128 -7.47 10.73 -2.33
C GLU A 128 -6.54 9.62 -1.87
N VAL A 129 -6.55 8.50 -2.60
CA VAL A 129 -5.65 7.36 -2.36
C VAL A 129 -4.68 7.26 -3.53
N SER A 130 -3.40 7.02 -3.23
CA SER A 130 -2.35 6.87 -4.22
C SER A 130 -1.47 5.69 -3.88
N LEU A 131 -1.07 4.93 -4.91
CA LEU A 131 -0.01 3.93 -4.83
C LEU A 131 1.30 4.57 -5.29
N VAL A 132 2.33 4.51 -4.45
CA VAL A 132 3.68 4.99 -4.78
C VAL A 132 4.58 3.81 -5.04
N LEU A 133 5.21 3.78 -6.21
CA LEU A 133 6.18 2.76 -6.58
C LEU A 133 7.60 3.33 -6.49
N PRO A 134 8.60 2.53 -6.09
CA PRO A 134 10.00 2.94 -6.07
C PRO A 134 10.62 3.02 -7.47
N ALA A 135 9.90 3.46 -8.50
CA ALA A 135 10.39 3.51 -9.87
C ALA A 135 11.19 4.80 -10.12
N GLN A 136 12.46 4.66 -10.46
CA GLN A 136 13.29 5.72 -11.02
C GLN A 136 13.79 5.24 -12.37
N ALA A 137 13.09 5.63 -13.42
CA ALA A 137 13.41 5.19 -14.78
C ALA A 137 13.53 6.44 -15.67
N PRO A 138 14.73 7.04 -15.76
CA PRO A 138 15.00 8.13 -16.69
C PRO A 138 14.57 7.74 -18.11
N GLY A 139 13.80 8.62 -18.76
CA GLY A 139 13.23 8.37 -20.09
C GLY A 139 12.10 7.33 -20.15
N ALA A 140 11.60 6.86 -19.01
CA ALA A 140 10.39 6.04 -18.98
C ALA A 140 9.14 6.90 -19.04
N HIS A 141 8.07 6.29 -19.54
CA HIS A 141 6.76 6.91 -19.65
C HIS A 141 5.80 6.26 -18.63
N TRP A 142 5.09 7.09 -17.89
CA TRP A 142 3.92 6.68 -17.14
C TRP A 142 2.70 6.82 -18.04
N TRP A 143 2.12 5.69 -18.44
CA TRP A 143 0.90 5.67 -19.25
C TRP A 143 -0.30 5.95 -18.37
N LEU A 144 -1.08 6.98 -18.73
CA LEU A 144 -2.33 7.34 -18.07
C LEU A 144 -3.49 6.50 -18.62
N ASP A 145 -3.44 6.25 -19.93
CA ASP A 145 -4.28 5.30 -20.64
C ASP A 145 -3.50 4.70 -21.84
N ILE A 146 -4.19 4.05 -22.79
CA ILE A 146 -3.55 3.44 -23.97
C ILE A 146 -2.99 4.44 -25.00
N ALA A 147 -3.42 5.69 -24.93
CA ALA A 147 -3.10 6.75 -25.87
C ALA A 147 -2.25 7.86 -25.25
N GLU A 148 -2.36 8.08 -23.94
CA GLU A 148 -1.70 9.13 -23.21
C GLU A 148 -0.61 8.60 -22.29
N SER A 149 0.55 9.23 -22.35
CA SER A 149 1.62 8.99 -21.39
C SER A 149 2.33 10.30 -21.03
N VAL A 150 2.89 10.33 -19.83
CA VAL A 150 3.73 11.41 -19.35
C VAL A 150 5.13 10.89 -19.11
N ASP A 151 6.14 11.71 -19.39
CA ASP A 151 7.51 11.40 -18.98
C ASP A 151 7.56 11.27 -17.45
N LEU A 152 8.20 10.20 -16.96
CA LEU A 152 8.21 9.88 -15.54
C LEU A 152 8.97 10.93 -14.72
N GLU A 153 10.02 11.54 -15.25
CA GLU A 153 10.77 12.62 -14.57
C GLU A 153 9.90 13.87 -14.48
N ALA A 154 9.19 14.22 -15.56
CA ALA A 154 8.23 15.32 -15.57
C ALA A 154 7.06 15.07 -14.59
N ALA A 155 6.55 13.84 -14.53
CA ALA A 155 5.44 13.45 -13.65
C ALA A 155 5.84 13.46 -12.16
N GLN A 156 7.10 13.17 -11.84
CA GLN A 156 7.61 13.30 -10.47
C GLN A 156 7.65 14.76 -10.00
N ALA A 157 7.95 15.70 -10.90
CA ALA A 157 7.94 17.13 -10.60
C ALA A 157 6.52 17.71 -10.47
N LYS A 158 5.56 17.19 -11.25
CA LYS A 158 4.15 17.55 -11.18
C LYS A 158 3.28 16.34 -11.52
N PRO A 159 2.71 15.64 -10.53
CA PRO A 159 1.90 14.47 -10.80
C PRO A 159 0.66 14.87 -11.63
N PRO A 160 0.31 14.09 -12.66
CA PRO A 160 -0.89 14.35 -13.46
C PRO A 160 -2.12 14.26 -12.58
N SER A 161 -3.04 15.22 -12.74
CA SER A 161 -4.28 15.24 -11.98
C SER A 161 -5.24 14.21 -12.57
N PRO A 162 -5.68 13.18 -11.83
CA PRO A 162 -6.61 12.17 -12.37
C PRO A 162 -7.96 12.78 -12.78
N LEU A 163 -8.31 13.95 -12.24
CA LEU A 163 -9.52 14.70 -12.59
C LEU A 163 -9.37 15.56 -13.86
N ALA A 164 -8.17 15.78 -14.38
CA ALA A 164 -7.99 16.52 -15.63
C ALA A 164 -8.32 15.68 -16.88
N ALA A 165 -8.25 14.34 -16.77
CA ALA A 165 -8.62 13.41 -17.84
C ALA A 165 -10.15 13.20 -17.96
N ALA A 166 -10.93 13.63 -16.96
CA ALA A 166 -12.38 13.48 -16.95
C ALA A 166 -13.12 14.44 -17.92
N ASP A 167 -12.42 15.43 -18.50
CA ASP A 167 -12.95 16.35 -19.52
C ASP A 167 -12.81 15.80 -20.95
N GLY A 168 -12.35 14.55 -21.11
CA GLY A 168 -12.30 13.86 -22.41
C GLY A 168 -13.69 13.42 -22.90
N PRO A 169 -13.87 13.18 -24.22
CA PRO A 169 -15.18 12.88 -24.84
C PRO A 169 -15.81 11.53 -24.43
N TYR A 170 -15.31 10.88 -23.38
CA TYR A 170 -15.79 9.60 -22.84
C TYR A 170 -16.27 9.70 -21.39
N ALA A 171 -16.70 10.90 -20.94
CA ALA A 171 -17.55 11.00 -19.76
C ALA A 171 -18.93 10.40 -20.10
N LEU A 172 -19.27 9.26 -19.48
CA LEU A 172 -20.59 8.62 -19.58
C LEU A 172 -21.70 9.48 -18.99
#